data_AF-M4NMY2-F1
#
_entry.id   AF-M4NMY2-F1
#
_cell.length_a   1.000
_cell.length_b   1.000
_cell.length_c   1.000
_cell.angle_alpha   90.00
_cell.angle_beta   90.00
_cell.angle_gamma   90.00
#
_symmetry.space_group_name_H-M   'P 1'
#
loop_
_entity.id
_entity.type
_entity.pdbx_description
1 polymer ?
#
loop_
_entity_poly.entity_id
_entity_poly.type
_entity_poly.pdbx_seq_one_letter_code
_entity_poly.pdbx_strand_id
1 'polypeptide(L)'
;MQADLPFSTPPTRRRRFGASVIVDGHSLGLLTETNQLTPAMRAHGITAADLSPVLTGRRCGRQFLCNGEVVIRRVLLMPAGRRHAQVRSGRLPK
;
A
#
# COMPACT_ATOMS: atom_id res chain seq x y z
N MET A 1 -47.57 -6.83 -5.78
CA MET A 1 -46.33 -7.59 -5.53
C MET A 1 -45.17 -6.61 -5.67
N GLN A 2 -44.50 -6.28 -4.56
CA GLN A 2 -43.49 -5.23 -4.48
C GLN A 2 -42.12 -5.87 -4.69
N ALA A 3 -41.36 -5.40 -5.67
CA ALA A 3 -40.05 -5.94 -6.00
C ALA A 3 -38.99 -5.31 -5.08
N ASP A 4 -38.42 -6.12 -4.19
CA ASP A 4 -37.22 -5.78 -3.41
C ASP A 4 -36.03 -5.66 -4.35
N LEU A 5 -35.52 -4.44 -4.53
CA LEU A 5 -34.24 -4.20 -5.18
C LEU A 5 -33.11 -4.58 -4.21
N PRO A 6 -32.08 -5.34 -4.64
CA PRO A 6 -30.95 -5.63 -3.78
C PRO A 6 -30.16 -4.36 -3.51
N PHE A 7 -30.10 -3.93 -2.25
CA PHE A 7 -29.17 -2.92 -1.77
C PHE A 7 -27.75 -3.40 -2.08
N SER A 8 -27.16 -2.88 -3.15
CA SER A 8 -25.76 -3.12 -3.47
C SER A 8 -24.90 -2.44 -2.41
N THR A 9 -24.47 -3.19 -1.40
CA THR A 9 -23.51 -2.71 -0.41
C THR A 9 -22.30 -2.12 -1.13
N PRO A 10 -21.89 -0.88 -0.82
CA PRO A 10 -20.71 -0.30 -1.45
C PRO A 10 -19.51 -1.21 -1.18
N PRO A 11 -18.62 -1.45 -2.17
CA PRO A 11 -17.45 -2.29 -1.94
C PRO A 11 -16.67 -1.69 -0.78
N THR A 12 -16.62 -2.41 0.34
CA THR A 12 -15.82 -2.04 1.51
C THR A 12 -14.40 -1.79 1.00
N ARG A 13 -13.97 -0.52 0.98
CA ARG A 13 -12.63 -0.12 0.55
C ARG A 13 -11.63 -0.83 1.46
N ARG A 14 -11.10 -1.98 1.01
CA ARG A 14 -10.03 -2.69 1.71
C ARG A 14 -8.86 -1.73 1.85
N ARG A 15 -8.52 -1.38 3.09
CA ARG A 15 -7.33 -0.58 3.40
C ARG A 15 -6.12 -1.30 2.80
N ARG A 16 -5.39 -0.63 1.91
CA ARG A 16 -4.14 -1.14 1.36
C ARG A 16 -3.00 -0.60 2.20
N PHE A 17 -2.02 -1.45 2.49
CA PHE A 17 -0.81 -1.05 3.20
C PHE A 17 0.41 -1.28 2.32
N GLY A 18 1.41 -0.43 2.50
CA GLY A 18 2.75 -0.60 1.99
C GLY A 18 3.74 -0.73 3.13
N ALA A 19 4.99 -1.00 2.79
CA ALA A 19 6.12 -1.09 3.69
C ALA A 19 7.22 -0.15 3.22
N SER A 20 7.54 0.88 4.01
CA SER A 20 8.73 1.70 3.81
C SER A 20 9.91 0.99 4.45
N VAL A 21 10.99 0.82 3.70
CA VAL A 21 12.21 0.15 4.15
C VAL A 21 13.33 1.17 4.23
N ILE A 22 13.93 1.25 5.41
CA ILE A 22 15.01 2.18 5.75
C ILE A 22 16.18 1.33 6.25
N VAL A 23 17.38 1.62 5.76
CA VAL A 23 18.63 0.98 6.20
C VAL A 23 19.64 2.05 6.57
N ASP A 24 20.19 1.99 7.78
CA ASP A 24 21.13 2.98 8.34
C ASP A 24 20.63 4.42 8.17
N GLY A 25 19.32 4.62 8.38
CA GLY A 25 18.66 5.93 8.21
C GLY A 25 18.32 6.31 6.76
N HIS A 26 18.77 5.54 5.76
CA HIS A 26 18.49 5.79 4.34
C HIS A 26 17.27 5.00 3.85
N SER A 27 16.30 5.70 3.25
CA SER A 27 15.14 5.04 2.63
C SER A 27 15.53 4.31 1.35
N LEU A 28 15.40 2.99 1.34
CA LEU A 28 15.62 2.16 0.15
C LEU A 28 14.39 2.07 -0.75
N GLY A 29 13.19 2.33 -0.22
CA GLY A 29 11.98 2.40 -1.03
C GLY A 29 10.69 2.09 -0.28
N LEU A 30 9.59 2.18 -1.03
CA LEU A 30 8.24 1.80 -0.60
C LEU A 30 7.80 0.56 -1.38
N LEU A 31 7.52 -0.51 -0.66
CA LEU A 31 7.03 -1.77 -1.23
C LEU A 31 5.52 -1.89 -1.00
N THR A 32 4.81 -2.39 -2.01
CA THR A 32 3.40 -2.79 -1.89
C THR A 32 3.22 -4.31 -1.91
N GLU A 33 4.23 -5.03 -2.41
CA GLU A 33 4.22 -6.47 -2.62
C GLU A 33 5.59 -7.08 -2.25
N THR A 34 5.62 -8.37 -1.91
CA THR A 34 6.86 -9.06 -1.50
C THR A 34 7.79 -9.37 -2.68
N ASN A 35 7.27 -9.43 -3.91
CA ASN A 35 8.05 -9.65 -5.14
C ASN A 35 8.93 -8.44 -5.52
N GLN A 36 8.66 -7.26 -4.95
CA GLN A 36 9.42 -6.03 -5.19
C GLN A 36 10.73 -5.95 -4.38
N LEU A 37 11.08 -7.00 -3.63
CA LEU A 37 12.35 -7.10 -2.93
C LEU A 37 13.52 -7.03 -3.90
N THR A 38 14.34 -5.99 -3.78
CA THR A 38 15.55 -5.83 -4.59
C THR A 38 16.72 -6.63 -4.01
N PRO A 39 17.74 -6.95 -4.83
CA PRO A 39 18.97 -7.57 -4.33
C PRO A 39 19.64 -6.78 -3.20
N ALA A 40 19.62 -5.45 -3.26
CA ALA A 40 20.16 -4.58 -2.21
C ALA A 40 19.45 -4.79 -0.87
N MET A 41 18.12 -4.87 -0.87
CA MET A 41 17.35 -5.12 0.36
C MET A 41 17.66 -6.50 0.96
N ARG A 42 17.81 -7.51 0.10
CA ARG A 42 18.18 -8.87 0.54
C ARG A 42 19.59 -8.94 1.11
N ALA A 43 20.51 -8.11 0.63
CA ALA A 43 21.86 -8.01 1.19
C ALA A 43 21.86 -7.57 2.67
N HIS A 44 20.83 -6.84 3.11
CA HIS A 44 20.59 -6.48 4.52
C HIS A 44 19.67 -7.48 5.26
N GLY A 45 19.55 -8.71 4.75
CA GLY A 45 18.79 -9.78 5.40
C GLY A 45 17.27 -9.62 5.34
N ILE A 46 16.75 -8.71 4.52
CA ILE A 46 15.29 -8.49 4.40
C ILE A 46 14.66 -9.61 3.57
N THR A 47 13.67 -10.28 4.16
CA THR A 47 12.95 -11.39 3.53
C THR A 47 11.46 -11.08 3.34
N ALA A 48 10.80 -11.91 2.52
CA ALA A 48 9.35 -11.82 2.33
C ALA A 48 8.58 -12.10 3.64
N ALA A 49 9.14 -12.93 4.53
CA ALA A 49 8.55 -13.23 5.83
C ALA A 49 8.53 -11.99 6.75
N ASP A 50 9.49 -11.08 6.59
CA ASP A 50 9.54 -9.83 7.35
C ASP A 50 8.52 -8.80 6.84
N LEU A 51 8.33 -8.76 5.52
CA LEU A 51 7.44 -7.80 4.85
C LEU A 51 5.97 -8.20 4.88
N SER A 52 5.65 -9.49 4.72
CA SER A 52 4.27 -9.97 4.60
C SER A 52 3.35 -9.52 5.76
N PRO A 53 3.76 -9.61 7.04
CA PRO A 53 2.96 -9.11 8.15
C PRO A 53 2.73 -7.59 8.11
N VAL A 54 3.67 -6.82 7.57
CA VAL A 54 3.56 -5.35 7.46
C VAL A 54 2.60 -4.97 6.33
N LEU A 55 2.75 -5.60 5.16
CA LEU A 55 1.91 -5.37 3.97
C LEU A 55 0.45 -5.83 4.16
N THR A 56 0.24 -6.89 4.94
CA THR A 56 -1.11 -7.34 5.32
C THR A 56 -1.71 -6.54 6.47
N GLY A 57 -0.96 -5.60 7.05
CA GLY A 57 -1.39 -4.78 8.18
C GLY A 57 -1.38 -5.49 9.53
N ARG A 58 -0.97 -6.76 9.60
CA ARG A 58 -0.86 -7.54 10.85
C ARG A 58 0.21 -6.99 11.81
N ARG A 59 1.22 -6.28 11.28
CA ARG A 59 2.24 -5.57 12.06
C ARG A 59 2.38 -4.13 11.60
N CYS A 60 2.70 -3.23 12.54
CA CYS A 60 2.98 -1.82 12.23
C CYS A 60 4.37 -1.60 11.64
N GLY A 61 5.27 -2.57 11.78
CA GLY A 61 6.64 -2.49 11.33
C GLY A 61 7.49 -3.58 11.97
N ARG A 62 8.79 -3.52 11.69
CA ARG A 62 9.83 -4.37 12.27
C ARG A 62 11.15 -3.63 12.24
N GLN A 63 12.01 -3.86 13.23
CA GLN A 63 13.37 -3.34 13.27
C GLN A 63 14.32 -4.46 13.69
N PHE A 64 15.49 -4.53 13.06
CA PHE A 64 16.53 -5.52 13.36
C PHE A 64 17.89 -5.08 12.80
N LEU A 65 18.96 -5.75 13.23
CA LEU A 65 20.31 -5.52 12.74
C LEU A 65 20.73 -6.67 11.82
N CYS A 66 21.10 -6.34 10.58
CA CYS A 66 21.72 -7.27 9.64
C CYS A 66 22.42 -6.47 8.52
N ASN A 67 23.76 -6.47 8.53
CA ASN A 67 24.58 -5.66 7.62
C ASN A 67 24.13 -4.18 7.60
N GLY A 68 23.77 -3.64 8.76
CA GLY A 68 23.14 -2.32 8.93
C GLY A 68 21.90 -2.38 9.82
N GLU A 69 21.45 -1.21 10.27
CA GLU A 69 20.19 -1.07 10.98
C GLU A 69 19.03 -1.06 9.98
N VAL A 70 18.18 -2.09 10.04
CA VAL A 70 17.01 -2.20 9.17
C VAL A 70 15.75 -1.80 9.92
N VAL A 71 15.00 -0.86 9.35
CA VAL A 71 13.68 -0.44 9.84
C VAL A 71 12.65 -0.58 8.72
N ILE A 72 11.65 -1.43 8.95
CA ILE A 72 10.49 -1.61 8.08
C ILE A 72 9.29 -0.95 8.76
N ARG A 73 8.67 0.04 8.12
CA ARG A 73 7.51 0.77 8.65
C ARG A 73 6.27 0.56 7.78
N ARG A 74 5.13 0.31 8.39
CA ARG A 74 3.84 0.25 7.70
C ARG A 74 3.43 1.64 7.21
N VAL A 75 3.01 1.71 5.96
CA VAL A 75 2.45 2.93 5.35
C VAL A 75 1.02 2.64 4.93
N LEU A 76 0.07 3.51 5.30
CA LEU A 76 -1.30 3.41 4.79
C LEU A 76 -1.33 3.96 3.37
N LEU A 77 -1.72 3.13 2.41
CA LEU A 77 -1.89 3.54 1.03
C LEU A 77 -3.31 4.09 0.87
N MET A 78 -3.41 5.35 0.47
CA MET A 78 -4.70 5.93 0.11
C MET A 78 -5.24 5.18 -1.11
N PRO A 79 -6.53 4.82 -1.14
CA PRO A 79 -7.13 4.29 -2.35
C PRO A 79 -6.94 5.35 -3.45
N ALA A 80 -6.48 4.92 -4.63
CA ALA A 80 -6.49 5.78 -5.81
C ALA A 80 -7.94 6.22 -6.03
N GLY A 81 -8.28 7.43 -5.58
CA GLY A 81 -9.58 8.01 -5.81
C GLY A 81 -9.80 8.05 -7.33
N ARG A 82 -11.02 7.72 -7.77
CA ARG A 82 -11.44 7.99 -9.15
C ARG A 82 -11.01 9.42 -9.46
N ARG A 83 -10.09 9.58 -10.42
CA ARG A 83 -9.79 10.89 -11.01
C ARG A 83 -11.14 11.54 -11.28
N HIS A 84 -11.34 12.77 -10.79
CA HIS A 84 -12.49 13.57 -11.14
C HIS A 84 -12.76 13.37 -12.63
N ALA A 85 -13.91 12.79 -12.97
CA ALA A 85 -14.44 12.96 -14.31
C ALA A 85 -14.49 14.48 -14.49
N GLN A 86 -13.62 15.02 -15.34
CA GLN A 86 -13.74 16.40 -15.78
C GLN A 86 -15.20 16.54 -16.22
N VAL A 87 -15.94 17.34 -15.47
CA VAL A 87 -17.17 17.93 -15.94
C VAL A 87 -16.73 18.68 -17.21
N ARG A 88 -16.96 18.09 -18.37
CA ARG A 88 -17.00 18.83 -19.62
C ARG A 88 -18.19 19.76 -19.44
N SER A 89 -17.93 20.93 -18.87
CA SER A 89 -18.87 22.04 -18.81
C SER A 89 -19.44 22.22 -20.21
N GLY A 90 -20.76 22.38 -20.20
CA GLY A 90 -21.60 22.27 -21.37
C GLY A 90 -21.15 23.13 -22.53
N ARG A 91 -21.33 22.54 -23.69
CA ARG A 91 -21.66 23.23 -24.93
C ARG A 91 -22.76 24.25 -24.63
N LEU A 92 -22.44 25.54 -24.60
CA LEU A 92 -23.47 26.58 -24.69
C LEU A 92 -23.95 26.66 -26.15
N PRO A 93 -25.26 26.53 -26.42
CA PRO A 93 -25.81 26.79 -27.74
C PRO A 93 -26.27 28.25 -27.84
N LYS A 94 -25.65 29.00 -28.75
CA LYS A 94 -26.21 29.82 -29.84
C LYS A 94 -25.23 30.93 -30.20
#